data_AF-A0A539E8F7-F1
#
_entry.id   AF-A0A539E8F7-F1
#
_cell.length_a   1.000
_cell.length_b   1.000
_cell.length_c   1.000
_cell.angle_alpha   90.00
_cell.angle_beta   90.00
_cell.angle_gamma   90.00
#
_symmetry.space_group_name_H-M   'P 1'
#
loop_
_entity.id
_entity.type
_entity.pdbx_description
1 polymer ?
#
loop_
_entity_poly.entity_id
_entity_poly.type
_entity_poly.pdbx_seq_one_letter_code
_entity_poly.pdbx_strand_id
1 'polypeptide(L)' 'MILTHAHVRVWIQNYRDLIADNVDELNKLDAAAGDGDFGASMQRGL' A
#
# COMPACT_ATOMS: atom_id res chain seq x y z
N MET A 1 -2.26 16.88 -20.15
CA MET A 1 -1.61 16.75 -18.83
C MET A 1 -0.32 15.97 -19.01
N ILE A 2 0.84 16.50 -18.62
CA ILE A 2 2.13 15.80 -18.71
C ILE A 2 2.47 15.25 -17.33
N LEU A 3 2.72 13.94 -17.23
CA LEU A 3 3.23 13.31 -16.01
C LEU A 3 4.73 13.60 -15.89
N THR A 4 5.15 14.04 -14.71
CA THR A 4 6.55 14.34 -14.42
C THR A 4 7.07 13.37 -13.36
N HIS A 5 8.39 13.29 -13.25
CA HIS A 5 9.04 12.53 -12.18
C HIS A 5 8.59 12.98 -10.77
N ALA A 6 8.35 14.29 -10.57
CA ALA A 6 7.86 14.80 -9.29
C ALA A 6 6.46 14.27 -8.95
N HIS A 7 5.57 14.16 -9.96
CA HIS A 7 4.25 13.57 -9.76
C HIS A 7 4.32 12.10 -9.35
N VAL A 8 5.20 11.32 -9.99
CA VAL A 8 5.40 9.90 -9.64
C VAL A 8 5.94 9.75 -8.22
N ARG A 9 6.88 10.61 -7.81
CA ARG A 9 7.41 10.61 -6.44
C ARG A 9 6.33 10.88 -5.41
N VAL A 10 5.49 11.89 -5.63
CA VAL A 10 4.36 12.21 -4.72
C VAL A 10 3.37 11.07 -4.68
N TRP A 11 3.08 10.44 -5.82
CA TRP A 11 2.20 9.27 -5.86
C TRP A 11 2.72 8.10 -5.03
N ILE A 12 4.01 7.75 -5.16
CA ILE A 12 4.62 6.66 -4.38
C ILE A 12 4.57 6.97 -2.88
N GLN A 13 4.86 8.21 -2.48
CA GLN A 13 4.78 8.64 -1.08
C GLN A 13 3.36 8.49 -0.53
N ASN A 14 2.36 9.01 -1.26
CA ASN A 14 0.96 8.89 -0.87
C ASN A 14 0.50 7.43 -0.83
N TYR A 15 0.98 6.59 -1.74
CA TYR A 15 0.65 5.17 -1.77
C TYR A 15 1.23 4.43 -0.55
N ARG A 16 2.50 4.67 -0.21
CA ARG A 16 3.13 4.13 0.98
C ARG A 16 2.34 4.52 2.24
N ASP A 17 2.00 5.80 2.37
CA ASP A 17 1.28 6.30 3.54
C ASP A 17 -0.12 5.68 3.63
N LEU A 18 -0.83 5.57 2.50
CA LEU A 18 -2.13 4.91 2.45
C LEU A 18 -2.05 3.42 2.83
N ILE A 19 -1.03 2.69 2.38
CA ILE A 19 -0.85 1.29 2.78
C ILE A 19 -0.57 1.20 4.28
N ALA A 20 0.33 2.04 4.81
CA ALA A 20 0.67 2.07 6.23
C ALA A 20 -0.55 2.33 7.13
N ASP A 21 -1.45 3.22 6.71
CA ASP A 21 -2.67 3.55 7.45
C ASP A 21 -3.74 2.43 7.41
N ASN A 22 -3.61 1.45 6.50
CA ASN A 22 -4.64 0.43 6.25
C ASN A 22 -4.15 -1.01 6.40
N VAL A 23 -2.95 -1.24 6.98
CA VAL A 23 -2.34 -2.57 7.11
C VAL A 23 -3.28 -3.62 7.71
N ASP A 24 -3.95 -3.27 8.81
CA ASP A 24 -4.84 -4.20 9.52
C ASP A 24 -6.06 -4.58 8.68
N GLU A 25 -6.67 -3.62 7.97
CA GLU A 25 -7.83 -3.92 7.12
C GLU A 25 -7.41 -4.74 5.89
N LEU A 26 -6.23 -4.46 5.33
CA LEU A 26 -5.67 -5.26 4.23
C LEU A 26 -5.40 -6.71 4.65
N ASN A 27 -4.81 -6.92 5.83
CA ASN A 27 -4.62 -8.26 6.39
C ASN A 27 -5.96 -8.95 6.68
N LYS A 28 -6.96 -8.21 7.17
CA LYS A 28 -8.30 -8.75 7.44
C LYS A 28 -9.02 -9.19 6.16
N LEU A 29 -8.91 -8.40 5.09
CA LEU A 29 -9.45 -8.77 3.78
C LEU A 29 -8.74 -10.00 3.21
N ASP A 30 -7.42 -10.05 3.31
CA ASP A 30 -6.62 -11.18 2.84
C ASP A 30 -6.91 -12.45 3.65
N ALA A 31 -7.06 -12.37 4.96
CA ALA A 31 -7.42 -13.50 5.82
C ALA A 31 -8.78 -14.15 5.46
N ALA A 32 -9.66 -13.45 4.73
CA ALA A 32 -10.94 -14.02 4.30
C ALA A 32 -10.78 -15.04 3.15
N ALA A 33 -9.70 -14.98 2.36
CA ALA A 33 -9.48 -15.84 1.20
C ALA A 33 -8.01 -16.24 0.95
N GLY A 34 -7.10 -15.88 1.86
CA GLY A 34 -5.65 -16.00 1.78
C GLY A 34 -5.03 -16.28 3.16
N ASP A 35 -3.78 -15.89 3.37
CA ASP A 35 -3.04 -16.16 4.61
C ASP A 35 -3.02 -14.99 5.61
N GLY A 36 -3.54 -13.84 5.21
CA GLY A 36 -3.74 -12.69 6.09
C GLY A 36 -2.48 -11.84 6.29
N ASP A 37 -1.50 -11.96 5.40
CA ASP A 37 -0.24 -11.22 5.50
C ASP A 37 -0.12 -10.06 4.51
N PHE A 38 -1.08 -9.91 3.59
CA PHE A 38 -0.98 -8.97 2.47
C PHE A 38 -0.61 -7.54 2.88
N GLY A 39 -1.30 -6.96 3.86
CA GLY A 39 -1.02 -5.62 4.37
C GLY A 39 0.39 -5.49 4.92
N ALA A 40 0.84 -6.48 5.70
CA ALA A 40 2.19 -6.51 6.26
C ALA A 40 3.26 -6.70 5.16
N SER A 41 2.98 -7.52 4.15
CA SER A 41 3.83 -7.74 2.98
C SER A 41 3.99 -6.48 2.14
N MET A 42 2.90 -5.72 1.94
CA MET A 42 2.92 -4.44 1.23
C MET A 42 3.66 -3.34 2.02
N GLN A 43 3.36 -3.19 3.32
CA GLN A 43 4.05 -2.21 4.18
C GLN A 43 5.56 -2.43 4.24
N ARG A 44 6.00 -3.70 4.22
CA ARG A 44 7.41 -4.05 4.25
C ARG A 44 8.15 -3.73 2.94
N GLY A 45 7.46 -3.74 1.81
CA GLY A 45 8.05 -3.50 0.49
C GLY A 45 8.10 -2.03 0.06
N LEU A 46 7.25 -1.18 0.66
CA LEU A 46 7.09 0.25 0.35
C LEU A 46 7.87 1.16 1.30
#